data_AF-A0A8T2HNJ0-F1
#
_entry.id   AF-A0A8T2HNJ0-F1
#
_cell.length_a   1.000
_cell.length_b   1.000
_cell.length_c   1.000
_cell.angle_alpha   90.00
_cell.angle_beta   90.00
_cell.angle_gamma   90.00
#
_symmetry.space_group_name_H-M   'P 1'
#
loop_
_entity.id
_entity.type
_entity.pdbx_description
1 polymer ?
#
loop_
_entity_poly.entity_id
_entity_poly.type
_entity_poly.pdbx_seq_one_letter_code
_entity_poly.pdbx_strand_id
1 'polypeptide(L)'
;MLMCNERYLEWDDSAARQLIKIYVAEKLDTDLDYVNLKMQELAAVCPDMVNKLDKLKANLVLALVRDTEKVAERMIALTSVLPGSNVSKMVSSNIWLLRQPSPEILANKLENLRKKLPNVNLERLIEAEPRLLLADIDEVLSELQRLLPGADPVKLVATHAGMVLPMKYAGMESSLSIDDGIQAD
;
A
#
# COMPACT_ATOMS: atom_id res chain seq x y z
N MET A 1 -20.94 14.97 -27.34
CA MET A 1 -21.50 15.54 -26.10
C MET A 1 -22.50 14.52 -25.55
N LEU A 2 -22.04 13.60 -24.69
CA LEU A 2 -22.90 12.58 -24.09
C LEU A 2 -23.62 13.21 -22.89
N MET A 3 -24.93 13.42 -23.01
CA MET A 3 -25.77 13.80 -21.88
C MET A 3 -25.91 12.56 -20.98
N CYS A 4 -25.09 12.46 -19.95
CA CYS A 4 -25.31 11.50 -18.86
C CYS A 4 -26.59 11.89 -18.14
N ASN A 5 -27.64 11.09 -18.32
CA ASN A 5 -28.94 11.29 -17.70
C ASN A 5 -28.87 10.80 -16.24
N GLU A 6 -28.51 11.70 -15.33
CA GLU A 6 -28.22 11.46 -13.90
C GLU A 6 -29.37 10.81 -13.12
N ARG A 7 -30.60 10.85 -13.65
CA ARG A 7 -31.83 10.43 -12.95
C ARG A 7 -32.07 8.92 -12.89
N TYR A 8 -31.36 8.13 -13.69
CA TYR A 8 -31.53 6.67 -13.78
C TYR A 8 -30.24 5.88 -13.56
N LEU A 9 -29.17 6.53 -13.12
CA LEU A 9 -28.01 5.78 -12.66
C LEU A 9 -28.35 5.15 -11.31
N GLU A 10 -28.63 3.85 -11.32
CA GLU A 10 -28.29 3.03 -10.17
C GLU A 10 -26.79 3.21 -9.97
N TRP A 11 -26.42 3.89 -8.88
CA TRP A 11 -25.04 4.11 -8.49
C TRP A 11 -24.46 2.76 -8.04
N ASP A 12 -24.09 1.93 -9.00
CA ASP A 12 -23.44 0.66 -8.80
C ASP A 12 -21.91 0.82 -8.84
N ASP A 13 -21.19 -0.23 -8.44
CA ASP A 13 -19.73 -0.27 -8.48
C ASP A 13 -19.19 -0.07 -9.93
N SER A 14 -20.02 -0.30 -10.96
CA SER A 14 -19.67 -0.06 -12.36
C SER A 14 -19.63 1.44 -12.69
N ALA A 15 -20.58 2.23 -12.17
CA ALA A 15 -20.63 3.68 -12.36
C ALA A 15 -19.45 4.38 -11.68
N ALA A 16 -19.13 3.99 -10.44
CA ALA A 16 -17.96 4.51 -9.73
C ALA A 16 -16.65 4.25 -10.50
N ARG A 17 -16.50 3.03 -11.03
CA ARG A 17 -15.35 2.65 -11.86
C ARG A 17 -15.26 3.47 -13.14
N GLN A 18 -16.39 3.73 -13.82
CA GLN A 18 -16.39 4.55 -15.04
C GLN A 18 -16.01 6.01 -14.75
N LEU A 19 -16.51 6.59 -13.66
CA LEU A 19 -16.14 7.95 -13.25
C LEU A 19 -14.65 8.08 -12.94
N ILE A 20 -14.07 7.09 -12.27
CA ILE A 20 -12.62 7.06 -12.02
C ILE A 20 -11.84 7.01 -13.35
N LYS A 21 -12.26 6.19 -14.31
CA LYS A 21 -11.59 6.12 -15.62
C LYS A 21 -11.66 7.45 -16.38
N ILE A 22 -12.83 8.08 -16.41
CA ILE A 22 -13.03 9.39 -17.04
C ILE A 22 -12.13 10.44 -16.38
N TYR A 23 -12.12 10.50 -15.05
CA TYR A 23 -11.26 11.41 -14.31
C TYR A 23 -9.76 11.19 -14.60
N VAL A 24 -9.31 9.93 -14.60
CA VAL A 24 -7.91 9.59 -14.89
C VAL A 24 -7.54 9.95 -16.33
N ALA A 25 -8.43 9.68 -17.30
CA ALA A 25 -8.22 10.03 -18.70
C ALA A 25 -8.07 11.54 -18.90
N GLU A 26 -8.96 12.33 -18.27
CA GLU A 26 -8.90 13.79 -18.29
C GLU A 26 -7.59 14.31 -17.68
N LYS A 27 -7.14 13.75 -16.54
CA LYS A 27 -5.90 14.18 -15.87
C LYS A 27 -4.63 13.78 -16.59
N LEU A 28 -4.67 12.74 -17.42
CA LEU A 28 -3.54 12.30 -18.24
C LEU A 28 -3.56 12.87 -19.66
N ASP A 29 -4.59 13.65 -20.02
CA ASP A 29 -4.83 14.15 -21.37
C ASP A 29 -4.80 13.00 -22.42
N THR A 30 -5.54 11.94 -22.13
CA THR A 30 -5.57 10.71 -22.94
C THR A 30 -6.98 10.16 -23.09
N ASP A 31 -7.15 9.12 -23.89
CA ASP A 31 -8.45 8.47 -24.10
C ASP A 31 -8.73 7.35 -23.08
N LEU A 32 -9.99 6.91 -23.05
CA LEU A 32 -10.42 5.84 -22.16
C LEU A 32 -9.79 4.49 -22.50
N ASP A 33 -9.43 4.27 -23.76
CA ASP A 33 -8.84 3.00 -24.21
C ASP A 33 -7.42 2.83 -23.67
N TYR A 34 -6.64 3.89 -23.65
CA TYR A 34 -5.33 3.94 -23.00
C TYR A 34 -5.43 3.68 -21.50
N VAL A 35 -6.38 4.33 -20.81
CA VAL A 35 -6.61 4.08 -19.37
C VAL A 35 -7.04 2.63 -19.12
N ASN A 36 -7.89 2.06 -19.97
CA ASN A 36 -8.29 0.66 -19.88
C ASN A 36 -7.09 -0.29 -20.05
N LEU A 37 -6.21 -0.01 -21.02
CA LEU A 37 -4.99 -0.77 -21.23
C LEU A 37 -4.09 -0.71 -19.98
N LYS A 38 -3.85 0.48 -19.42
CA LYS A 38 -3.04 0.63 -18.19
C LYS A 38 -3.67 -0.04 -16.97
N MET A 39 -5.00 -0.02 -16.85
CA MET A 39 -5.69 -0.80 -15.82
C MET A 39 -5.51 -2.31 -15.99
N GLN A 40 -5.47 -2.82 -17.22
CA GLN A 40 -5.17 -4.23 -17.50
C GLN A 40 -3.71 -4.57 -17.18
N GLU A 41 -2.76 -3.68 -17.47
CA GLU A 41 -1.35 -3.85 -17.03
C GLU A 41 -1.26 -3.93 -15.50
N LEU A 42 -1.91 -3.02 -14.78
CA LEU A 42 -1.98 -3.06 -13.31
C LEU A 42 -2.63 -4.36 -12.81
N ALA A 43 -3.64 -4.87 -13.53
CA ALA A 43 -4.28 -6.14 -13.20
C ALA A 43 -3.35 -7.35 -13.36
N ALA A 44 -2.47 -7.32 -14.37
CA ALA A 44 -1.47 -8.37 -14.56
C ALA A 44 -0.41 -8.34 -13.45
N VAL A 45 -0.05 -7.15 -12.98
CA VAL A 45 1.00 -6.94 -11.96
C VAL A 45 0.49 -7.21 -10.54
N CYS A 46 -0.72 -6.75 -10.20
CA CYS A 46 -1.31 -6.88 -8.87
C CYS A 46 -2.81 -7.25 -8.98
N PRO A 47 -3.13 -8.53 -9.22
CA PRO A 47 -4.49 -8.96 -9.51
C PRO A 47 -5.47 -8.70 -8.35
N ASP A 48 -5.02 -8.81 -7.11
CA ASP A 48 -5.87 -8.57 -5.93
C ASP A 48 -6.30 -7.10 -5.79
N MET A 49 -5.55 -6.17 -6.38
CA MET A 49 -5.86 -4.73 -6.31
C MET A 49 -6.98 -4.32 -7.25
N VAL A 50 -7.18 -5.04 -8.35
CA VAL A 50 -8.20 -4.74 -9.38
C VAL A 50 -9.60 -4.69 -8.79
N ASN A 51 -9.89 -5.62 -7.87
CA ASN A 51 -11.18 -5.73 -7.18
C ASN A 51 -11.43 -4.60 -6.18
N LYS A 52 -10.45 -3.72 -5.97
CA LYS A 52 -10.52 -2.59 -5.04
C LYS A 52 -10.33 -1.24 -5.74
N LEU A 53 -9.96 -1.20 -7.03
CA LEU A 53 -9.64 0.05 -7.74
C LEU A 53 -10.81 1.05 -7.72
N ASP A 54 -12.04 0.56 -7.79
CA ASP A 54 -13.28 1.33 -7.67
C ASP A 54 -13.51 1.93 -6.29
N LYS A 55 -12.91 1.34 -5.25
CA LYS A 55 -12.96 1.82 -3.85
C LYS A 55 -11.81 2.75 -3.50
N LEU A 56 -10.83 2.92 -4.40
CA LEU A 56 -9.70 3.80 -4.18
C LEU A 56 -10.04 5.24 -4.54
N LYS A 57 -9.36 6.19 -3.89
CA LYS A 57 -9.40 7.60 -4.28
C LYS A 57 -8.87 7.74 -5.71
N ALA A 58 -9.57 8.51 -6.56
CA ALA A 58 -9.21 8.68 -7.97
C ALA A 58 -7.78 9.19 -8.18
N ASN A 59 -7.26 10.06 -7.30
CA ASN A 59 -5.87 10.52 -7.34
C ASN A 59 -4.84 9.41 -7.11
N LEU A 60 -5.19 8.42 -6.29
CA LEU A 60 -4.33 7.26 -6.06
C LEU A 60 -4.32 6.36 -7.30
N VAL A 61 -5.48 6.12 -7.90
CA VAL A 61 -5.59 5.36 -9.15
C VAL A 61 -4.82 6.05 -10.27
N LEU A 62 -4.94 7.37 -10.39
CA LEU A 62 -4.17 8.19 -11.32
C LEU A 62 -2.66 7.98 -11.12
N ALA A 63 -2.17 8.04 -9.88
CA ALA A 63 -0.75 7.84 -9.59
C ALA A 63 -0.27 6.43 -9.99
N LEU A 64 -1.09 5.40 -9.78
CA LEU A 64 -0.78 4.02 -10.17
C LEU A 64 -0.80 3.82 -11.70
N VAL A 65 -1.79 4.39 -12.39
CA VAL A 65 -1.95 4.30 -13.85
C VAL A 65 -0.86 5.08 -14.58
N ARG A 66 -0.43 6.21 -14.01
CA ARG A 66 0.63 7.05 -14.59
C ARG A 66 1.97 6.33 -14.69
N ASP A 67 2.24 5.40 -13.78
CA ASP A 67 3.57 4.79 -13.65
C ASP A 67 3.47 3.28 -13.34
N THR A 68 2.84 2.55 -14.27
CA THR A 68 2.63 1.10 -14.15
C THR A 68 3.94 0.31 -14.13
N GLU A 69 4.96 0.82 -14.81
CA GLU A 69 6.31 0.23 -14.83
C GLU A 69 6.94 0.28 -13.43
N LYS A 70 6.95 1.43 -12.76
CA LYS A 70 7.44 1.48 -11.37
C LYS A 70 6.62 0.62 -10.43
N VAL A 71 5.30 0.50 -10.62
CA VAL A 71 4.51 -0.44 -9.82
C VAL A 71 5.00 -1.88 -10.01
N ALA A 72 5.28 -2.29 -11.25
CA ALA A 72 5.83 -3.61 -11.55
C ALA A 72 7.22 -3.83 -10.93
N GLU A 73 8.14 -2.87 -11.09
CA GLU A 73 9.47 -2.91 -10.45
C GLU A 73 9.37 -3.06 -8.93
N ARG A 74 8.44 -2.33 -8.30
CA ARG A 74 8.22 -2.39 -6.85
C ARG A 74 7.63 -3.72 -6.41
N MET A 75 6.70 -4.28 -7.17
CA MET A 75 6.15 -5.61 -6.92
C MET A 75 7.23 -6.69 -7.02
N ILE A 76 8.10 -6.61 -8.03
CA ILE A 76 9.24 -7.53 -8.19
C ILE A 76 10.20 -7.38 -7.01
N ALA A 77 10.55 -6.14 -6.64
CA ALA A 77 11.42 -5.87 -5.50
C ALA A 77 10.85 -6.39 -4.18
N LEU A 78 9.56 -6.20 -3.92
CA LEU A 78 8.88 -6.73 -2.73
C LEU A 78 8.92 -8.27 -2.73
N THR A 79 8.70 -8.89 -3.89
CA THR A 79 8.71 -10.36 -4.03
C THR A 79 10.11 -10.93 -3.86
N SER A 80 11.16 -10.24 -4.29
CA SER A 80 12.54 -10.71 -4.12
C SER A 80 12.99 -10.70 -2.67
N VAL A 81 12.49 -9.76 -1.86
CA VAL A 81 12.84 -9.67 -0.43
C VAL A 81 11.89 -10.46 0.50
N LEU A 82 10.67 -10.74 0.05
CA LEU A 82 9.64 -11.50 0.78
C LEU A 82 9.10 -12.66 -0.08
N PRO A 83 9.94 -13.63 -0.49
CA PRO A 83 9.58 -14.65 -1.47
C PRO A 83 8.47 -15.61 -1.02
N GLY A 84 8.25 -15.79 0.29
CA GLY A 84 7.19 -16.63 0.83
C GLY A 84 5.89 -15.90 1.17
N SER A 85 5.82 -14.58 0.96
CA SER A 85 4.62 -13.77 1.24
C SER A 85 3.76 -13.57 -0.01
N ASN A 86 2.44 -13.48 0.18
CA ASN A 86 1.54 -13.03 -0.90
C ASN A 86 1.60 -11.50 -1.07
N VAL A 87 2.59 -11.03 -1.82
CA VAL A 87 2.84 -9.59 -2.05
C VAL A 87 1.63 -8.89 -2.67
N SER A 88 0.94 -9.52 -3.63
CA SER A 88 -0.25 -8.94 -4.28
C SER A 88 -1.36 -8.66 -3.26
N LYS A 89 -1.68 -9.64 -2.41
CA LYS A 89 -2.67 -9.47 -1.34
C LYS A 89 -2.22 -8.41 -0.33
N MET A 90 -0.95 -8.40 0.04
CA MET A 90 -0.38 -7.45 0.99
C MET A 90 -0.49 -6.01 0.47
N VAL A 91 -0.08 -5.77 -0.78
CA VAL A 91 -0.13 -4.47 -1.45
C VAL A 91 -1.57 -4.00 -1.68
N SER A 92 -2.48 -4.89 -2.10
CA SER A 92 -3.89 -4.53 -2.28
C SER A 92 -4.57 -4.03 -0.99
N SER A 93 -4.02 -4.38 0.17
CA SER A 93 -4.52 -3.93 1.48
C SER A 93 -3.70 -2.77 2.03
N ASN A 94 -2.49 -2.56 1.52
CA ASN A 94 -1.52 -1.59 2.01
C ASN A 94 -0.80 -0.91 0.82
N ILE A 95 -1.52 -0.08 0.07
CA ILE A 95 -1.00 0.54 -1.17
C ILE A 95 0.23 1.41 -0.93
N TRP A 96 0.40 1.92 0.30
CA TRP A 96 1.59 2.65 0.71
C TRP A 96 2.90 1.84 0.52
N LEU A 97 2.82 0.50 0.43
CA LEU A 97 3.94 -0.37 0.10
C LEU A 97 4.55 -0.07 -1.28
N LEU A 98 3.74 0.38 -2.23
CA LEU A 98 4.21 0.79 -3.56
C LEU A 98 4.95 2.14 -3.53
N ARG A 99 4.84 2.90 -2.43
CA ARG A 99 5.55 4.16 -2.21
C ARG A 99 6.83 3.99 -1.40
N GLN A 100 7.21 2.76 -1.05
CA GLN A 100 8.33 2.50 -0.16
C GLN A 100 9.71 2.82 -0.79
N PRO A 101 10.73 3.06 0.04
CA PRO A 101 12.10 3.36 -0.38
C PRO A 101 12.72 2.24 -1.22
N SER A 102 13.93 2.46 -1.77
CA SER A 102 14.59 1.53 -2.70
C SER A 102 14.61 0.07 -2.20
N PRO A 103 14.69 -0.93 -3.09
CA PRO A 103 14.76 -2.34 -2.72
C PRO A 103 15.87 -2.63 -1.69
N GLU A 104 16.99 -1.92 -1.77
CA GLU A 104 18.12 -2.07 -0.84
C GLU A 104 17.77 -1.62 0.59
N ILE A 105 17.05 -0.51 0.72
CA ILE A 105 16.60 0.00 2.03
C ILE A 105 15.65 -1.00 2.66
N LEU A 106 14.73 -1.56 1.88
CA LEU A 106 13.81 -2.57 2.36
C LEU A 106 14.54 -3.86 2.78
N ALA A 107 15.49 -4.34 1.97
CA ALA A 107 16.31 -5.50 2.30
C ALA A 107 17.11 -5.31 3.59
N ASN A 108 17.75 -4.15 3.76
CA ASN A 108 18.47 -3.80 4.98
C ASN A 108 17.55 -3.75 6.21
N LYS A 109 16.34 -3.21 6.04
CA LYS A 109 15.35 -3.16 7.12
C LYS A 109 14.86 -4.55 7.53
N LEU A 110 14.61 -5.42 6.56
CA LEU A 110 14.26 -6.82 6.80
C LEU A 110 15.38 -7.57 7.51
N GLU A 111 16.62 -7.36 7.11
CA GLU A 111 17.78 -7.97 7.77
C GLU A 111 17.92 -7.48 9.22
N ASN A 112 17.69 -6.19 9.47
CA ASN A 112 17.63 -5.68 10.84
C ASN A 112 16.52 -6.34 11.65
N LEU A 113 15.30 -6.44 11.09
CA LEU A 113 14.18 -7.11 11.75
C LEU A 113 14.49 -8.59 12.07
N ARG A 114 15.16 -9.32 11.17
CA ARG A 114 15.58 -10.71 11.41
C ARG A 114 16.53 -10.84 12.60
N LYS A 115 17.47 -9.91 12.74
CA LYS A 115 18.41 -9.88 13.88
C LYS A 115 17.71 -9.59 15.20
N LYS A 116 16.69 -8.72 15.17
CA LYS A 116 15.97 -8.26 16.37
C LYS A 116 14.84 -9.19 16.79
N LEU A 117 14.30 -9.97 15.87
CA LEU A 117 13.21 -10.93 16.10
C LEU A 117 13.70 -12.36 15.78
N PRO A 118 14.65 -12.91 16.55
CA PRO A 118 15.18 -14.25 16.30
C PRO A 118 14.08 -15.30 16.48
N ASN A 119 14.13 -16.36 15.66
CA ASN A 119 13.16 -17.47 15.66
C ASN A 119 11.71 -17.09 15.30
N VAL A 120 11.48 -15.90 14.77
CA VAL A 120 10.17 -15.47 14.25
C VAL A 120 10.12 -15.69 12.74
N ASN A 121 9.01 -16.24 12.23
CA ASN A 121 8.75 -16.26 10.79
C ASN A 121 8.41 -14.84 10.34
N LEU A 122 9.44 -14.07 9.97
CA LEU A 122 9.31 -12.66 9.66
C LEU A 122 8.41 -12.41 8.44
N GLU A 123 8.44 -13.29 7.44
CA GLU A 123 7.61 -13.14 6.23
C GLU A 123 6.11 -13.26 6.56
N ARG A 124 5.72 -14.24 7.37
CA ARG A 124 4.35 -14.36 7.86
C ARG A 124 3.95 -13.19 8.77
N LEU A 125 4.87 -12.73 9.61
CA LEU A 125 4.62 -11.59 10.49
C LEU A 125 4.38 -10.31 9.69
N ILE A 126 5.18 -10.05 8.65
CA ILE A 126 5.05 -8.88 7.79
C ILE A 126 3.82 -8.99 6.90
N GLU A 127 3.50 -10.16 6.38
CA GLU A 127 2.26 -10.35 5.62
C GLU A 127 1.02 -10.03 6.47
N ALA A 128 1.03 -10.43 7.75
CA ALA A 128 -0.03 -10.12 8.69
C ALA A 128 -0.02 -8.65 9.15
N GLU A 129 1.17 -8.07 9.32
CA GLU A 129 1.35 -6.71 9.82
C GLU A 129 2.44 -5.94 9.03
N PRO A 130 2.10 -5.41 7.83
CA PRO A 130 3.08 -4.73 6.98
C PRO A 130 3.65 -3.46 7.61
N ARG A 131 2.95 -2.83 8.58
CA ARG A 131 3.42 -1.61 9.26
C ARG A 131 4.72 -1.83 10.03
N LEU A 132 5.09 -3.08 10.31
CA LEU A 132 6.41 -3.42 10.86
C LEU A 132 7.56 -2.90 9.97
N LEU A 133 7.34 -2.78 8.66
CA LEU A 133 8.30 -2.18 7.72
C LEU A 133 8.50 -0.67 7.93
N LEU A 134 7.62 0.01 8.66
CA LEU A 134 7.71 1.43 8.97
C LEU A 134 8.22 1.68 10.38
N ALA A 135 7.97 0.74 11.29
CA ALA A 135 8.35 0.86 12.68
C ALA A 135 9.87 0.95 12.88
N ASP A 136 10.27 1.68 13.93
CA ASP A 136 11.56 1.51 14.56
C ASP A 136 11.45 0.37 15.58
N ILE A 137 12.00 -0.80 15.22
CA ILE A 137 11.87 -1.99 16.04
C ILE A 137 12.62 -1.86 17.37
N ASP A 138 13.72 -1.10 17.41
CA ASP A 138 14.50 -0.91 18.63
C ASP A 138 13.72 -0.07 19.65
N GLU A 139 13.07 1.00 19.18
CA GLU A 139 12.18 1.81 20.01
C GLU A 139 11.00 0.97 20.53
N VAL A 140 10.35 0.19 19.67
CA VAL A 140 9.21 -0.66 20.05
C VAL A 140 9.61 -1.69 21.12
N LEU A 141 10.73 -2.39 20.93
CA LEU A 141 11.19 -3.39 21.90
C LEU A 141 11.59 -2.75 23.23
N SER A 142 12.25 -1.58 23.20
CA SER A 142 12.63 -0.84 24.40
C SER A 142 11.42 -0.38 25.20
N GLU A 143 10.41 0.18 24.52
CA GLU A 143 9.18 0.62 25.17
C GLU A 143 8.36 -0.54 25.75
N LEU A 144 8.30 -1.68 25.06
CA LEU A 144 7.66 -2.88 25.58
C LEU A 144 8.36 -3.39 26.85
N GLN A 145 9.70 -3.42 26.85
CA GLN A 145 10.48 -3.82 28.03
C GLN A 145 10.25 -2.87 29.21
N ARG A 146 10.11 -1.56 28.95
CA ARG A 146 9.83 -0.54 29.98
C ARG A 146 8.43 -0.69 30.56
N LEU A 147 7.43 -0.94 29.72
CA LEU A 147 6.03 -1.05 30.12
C LEU A 147 5.70 -2.41 30.76
N LEU A 148 6.35 -3.48 30.31
CA LEU A 148 6.10 -4.86 30.73
C LEU A 148 7.42 -5.57 31.07
N PRO A 149 8.11 -5.21 32.17
CA PRO A 149 9.46 -5.68 32.47
C PRO A 149 9.60 -7.20 32.71
N GLY A 150 8.49 -7.91 32.90
CA GLY A 150 8.45 -9.38 33.05
C GLY A 150 8.03 -10.15 31.78
N ALA A 151 7.72 -9.45 30.70
CA ALA A 151 7.32 -10.08 29.44
C ALA A 151 8.51 -10.15 28.46
N ASP A 152 8.45 -11.08 27.50
CA ASP A 152 9.37 -11.13 26.38
C ASP A 152 8.85 -10.21 25.25
N PRO A 153 9.52 -9.07 24.98
CA PRO A 153 9.05 -8.10 23.99
C PRO A 153 9.08 -8.67 22.56
N VAL A 154 10.01 -9.58 22.23
CA VAL A 154 10.07 -10.22 20.91
C VAL A 154 8.85 -11.11 20.70
N LYS A 155 8.51 -11.91 21.72
CA LYS A 155 7.31 -12.75 21.69
C LYS A 155 6.04 -11.92 21.57
N LEU A 156 5.96 -10.79 22.27
CA LEU A 156 4.82 -9.87 22.17
C LEU A 156 4.67 -9.29 20.76
N VAL A 157 5.75 -8.82 20.13
CA VAL A 157 5.71 -8.37 18.73
C VAL A 157 5.29 -9.50 17.80
N ALA A 158 5.84 -10.69 17.95
CA ALA A 158 5.54 -11.82 17.08
C ALA A 158 4.07 -12.30 17.16
N THR A 159 3.41 -12.09 18.30
CA THR A 159 2.05 -12.59 18.55
C THR A 159 0.97 -11.50 18.47
N HIS A 160 1.34 -10.25 18.79
CA HIS A 160 0.40 -9.13 18.94
C HIS A 160 0.92 -7.85 18.26
N ALA A 161 1.61 -7.97 17.12
CA ALA A 161 2.20 -6.85 16.38
C ALA A 161 1.24 -5.66 16.23
N GLY A 162 -0.01 -5.90 15.81
CA GLY A 162 -0.99 -4.83 15.61
C GLY A 162 -1.40 -4.06 16.87
N MET A 163 -1.18 -4.62 18.07
CA MET A 163 -1.42 -3.95 19.35
C MET A 163 -0.19 -3.16 19.83
N VAL A 164 1.00 -3.68 19.57
CA VAL A 164 2.25 -3.12 20.13
C VAL A 164 2.90 -2.06 19.25
N LEU A 165 2.58 -2.06 17.95
CA LEU A 165 3.04 -1.00 17.06
C LEU A 165 2.33 0.30 17.44
N PRO A 166 3.08 1.36 17.82
CA PRO A 166 2.48 2.55 18.41
C PRO A 166 1.49 3.22 17.45
N MET A 167 0.48 3.88 18.03
CA MET A 167 -0.57 4.59 17.28
C MET A 167 -0.03 5.61 16.28
N LYS A 168 1.21 6.10 16.45
CA LYS A 168 1.90 6.94 15.47
C LYS A 168 1.97 6.31 14.06
N TYR A 169 1.93 4.98 13.97
CA TYR A 169 1.85 4.23 12.70
C TYR A 169 0.43 3.73 12.38
N ALA A 170 -0.48 3.71 13.35
CA ALA A 170 -1.91 3.42 13.14
C ALA A 170 -2.68 4.63 12.59
N GLY A 171 -2.15 5.83 12.80
CA GLY A 171 -2.66 7.10 12.31
C GLY A 171 -1.62 7.86 11.50
N MET A 172 -0.99 7.21 10.52
CA MET A 172 -0.42 7.96 9.39
C MET A 172 -1.60 8.68 8.73
N GLU A 173 -1.77 9.93 9.16
CA GLU A 173 -2.60 10.99 8.60
C GLU A 173 -3.83 10.48 7.85
N SER A 174 -5.00 10.64 8.49
CA SER A 174 -6.21 10.95 7.72
C SER A 174 -5.77 11.85 6.56
N SER A 175 -5.93 11.40 5.32
CA SER A 175 -5.42 12.09 4.11
C SER A 175 -6.22 13.35 3.77
N LEU A 176 -6.46 14.16 4.81
CA LEU A 176 -6.58 15.59 4.89
C LEU A 176 -5.33 16.01 5.68
N SER A 177 -4.20 16.40 5.08
CA SER A 177 -4.00 17.75 4.57
C SER A 177 -2.63 17.81 3.86
N ILE A 178 -2.62 17.90 2.53
CA ILE A 178 -1.57 18.57 1.72
C ILE A 178 -2.34 19.05 0.46
N ASP A 179 -3.24 20.01 0.62
CA ASP A 179 -2.99 21.38 0.16
C ASP A 179 -1.55 21.86 0.44
N ASP A 180 -0.68 21.69 -0.56
CA ASP A 180 0.48 22.55 -0.79
C ASP A 180 0.94 22.36 -2.24
N GLY A 181 0.57 23.33 -3.08
CA GLY A 181 1.39 23.79 -4.21
C GLY A 181 1.56 22.85 -5.39
N ILE A 182 0.51 22.69 -6.21
CA ILE A 182 0.73 22.56 -7.66
C ILE A 182 1.07 23.97 -8.16
N GLN A 183 2.36 24.32 -8.22
CA GLN A 183 2.81 25.34 -9.14
C GLN A 183 2.85 24.72 -10.53
N ALA A 184 1.98 25.22 -11.40
CA ALA A 184 2.08 25.03 -12.84
C ALA A 184 3.16 25.99 -13.34
N ASP A 185 4.21 25.43 -13.92
CA ASP A 185 4.94 26.05 -15.03
C ASP A 185 4.53 25.33 -16.32
#